data_AF-A0A662S299-F1
#
_entry.id   AF-A0A662S299-F1
#
_cell.length_a   1.000
_cell.length_b   1.000
_cell.length_c   1.000
_cell.angle_alpha   90.00
_cell.angle_beta   90.00
_cell.angle_gamma   90.00
#
_symmetry.space_group_name_H-M   'P 1'
#
loop_
_entity.id
_entity.type
_entity.pdbx_description
1 polymer ?
#
loop_
_entity_poly.entity_id
_entity_poly.type
_entity_poly.pdbx_seq_one_letter_code
_entity_poly.pdbx_strand_id
1 'polypeptide(L)'
;MLQIHLARKGDFIKIIKECLSETRGRVILFWKEKGEDGKRSVILLVPIFYPNVGEWIIWCYCQELEEGGPEDFAKKIAYEAGITHVAEVTKISANGEELDL
;
A
#
# COMPACT_ATOMS: atom_id res chain seq x y z
N MET A 1 16.56 5.27 -6.14
CA MET A 1 16.18 3.88 -6.47
C MET A 1 14.84 3.63 -5.80
N LEU A 2 13.82 3.11 -6.49
CA LEU A 2 12.54 2.80 -5.84
C LEU A 2 12.67 1.46 -5.11
N GLN A 3 12.44 1.47 -3.80
CA GLN A 3 12.44 0.26 -2.98
C GLN A 3 11.00 -0.11 -2.62
N ILE A 4 10.64 -1.38 -2.84
CA ILE A 4 9.33 -1.93 -2.53
C ILE A 4 9.53 -3.03 -1.50
N HIS A 5 8.90 -2.88 -0.34
CA HIS A 5 9.03 -3.83 0.77
C HIS A 5 7.70 -4.51 1.05
N LEU A 6 7.67 -5.84 0.99
CA LEU A 6 6.51 -6.62 1.39
C LEU A 6 6.46 -6.74 2.91
N ALA A 7 5.31 -6.40 3.50
CA ALA A 7 5.06 -6.47 4.93
C ALA A 7 3.88 -7.39 5.25
N ARG A 8 3.90 -7.97 6.45
CA ARG A 8 2.71 -8.59 7.05
C ARG A 8 1.75 -7.49 7.50
N LYS A 9 0.46 -7.80 7.61
CA LYS A 9 -0.59 -6.83 8.03
C LYS A 9 -0.19 -5.99 9.26
N GLY A 10 0.25 -6.67 10.33
CA GLY A 10 0.60 -6.02 11.59
C GLY A 10 1.76 -5.02 11.44
N ASP A 11 2.82 -5.44 10.75
CA ASP A 11 3.99 -4.58 10.48
C ASP A 11 3.62 -3.42 9.56
N PHE A 12 2.82 -3.68 8.53
CA PHE A 12 2.33 -2.66 7.60
C PHE A 12 1.57 -1.55 8.33
N ILE A 13 0.62 -1.90 9.20
CA ILE A 13 -0.15 -0.92 9.98
C ILE A 13 0.75 -0.18 10.98
N LYS A 14 1.67 -0.90 11.63
CA LYS A 14 2.61 -0.31 12.59
C LYS A 14 3.48 0.74 11.92
N ILE A 15 4.08 0.42 10.77
CA ILE A 15 4.93 1.32 9.98
C ILE A 15 4.15 2.57 9.58
N ILE A 16 2.92 2.42 9.08
CA ILE A 16 2.08 3.57 8.73
C ILE A 16 1.89 4.48 9.95
N LYS A 17 1.51 3.92 11.12
CA LYS A 17 1.28 4.71 12.33
C LYS A 17 2.53 5.45 12.82
N GLU A 18 3.68 4.80 12.76
CA GLU A 18 4.96 5.42 13.14
C GLU A 18 5.30 6.57 12.18
N CYS A 19 5.16 6.34 10.87
CA CYS A 19 5.52 7.32 9.84
C CYS A 19 4.48 8.43 9.62
N LEU A 20 3.23 8.26 10.06
CA LEU A 20 2.20 9.31 10.02
C LEU A 20 2.57 10.54 10.85
N SER A 21 3.43 10.37 11.85
CA SER A 21 3.98 11.49 12.62
C SER A 21 5.02 12.31 11.84
N GLU A 22 5.65 11.70 10.82
CA GLU A 22 6.83 12.26 10.13
C GLU A 22 6.56 12.67 8.66
N THR A 23 5.50 12.17 8.04
CA THR A 23 5.29 12.33 6.58
C THR A 23 3.97 13.02 6.21
N ARG A 24 4.00 13.81 5.13
CA ARG A 24 2.84 14.58 4.61
C ARG A 24 1.86 13.74 3.77
N GLY A 25 2.16 12.47 3.49
CA GLY A 25 1.34 11.58 2.66
C GLY A 25 0.39 10.74 3.49
N ARG A 26 -0.89 11.12 3.56
CA ARG A 26 -1.94 10.35 4.25
C ARG A 26 -2.79 9.57 3.26
N VAL A 27 -2.20 8.67 2.48
CA VAL A 27 -2.94 7.87 1.49
C VAL A 27 -2.54 6.40 1.55
N ILE A 28 -3.53 5.51 1.57
CA ILE A 28 -3.35 4.11 1.20
C ILE A 28 -3.74 3.97 -0.27
N LEU A 29 -2.81 3.51 -1.07
CA LEU A 29 -3.05 3.16 -2.45
C LEU A 29 -3.49 1.70 -2.51
N PHE A 30 -4.49 1.38 -3.32
CA PHE A 30 -4.86 -0.01 -3.60
C PHE A 30 -4.69 -0.29 -5.10
N TRP A 31 -4.11 -1.43 -5.40
CA TRP A 31 -3.72 -1.86 -6.74
C TRP A 31 -4.44 -3.17 -7.09
N LYS A 32 -4.68 -3.37 -8.40
CA LYS A 32 -5.20 -4.58 -9.10
C LYS A 32 -5.53 -5.76 -8.20
N GLU A 33 -6.75 -6.23 -8.36
CA GLU A 33 -7.15 -7.52 -7.86
C GLU A 33 -6.45 -8.63 -8.67
N LYS A 34 -5.56 -9.40 -8.05
CA LYS A 34 -4.94 -10.58 -8.67
C LYS A 34 -5.76 -11.82 -8.33
N GLY A 35 -6.13 -12.57 -9.36
CA GLY A 35 -6.78 -13.87 -9.22
C GLY A 35 -5.76 -14.99 -9.43
N GLU A 36 -5.30 -15.64 -8.37
CA GLU A 36 -4.62 -16.94 -8.47
C GLU A 36 -5.54 -18.03 -7.92
N ASP A 37 -5.71 -19.13 -8.64
CA ASP A 37 -6.54 -20.28 -8.23
C ASP A 37 -7.95 -19.93 -7.74
N GLY A 38 -8.60 -18.97 -8.41
CA GLY A 38 -9.95 -18.51 -8.08
C GLY A 38 -10.04 -17.61 -6.84
N LYS A 39 -8.91 -17.32 -6.18
CA LYS A 39 -8.82 -16.42 -5.04
C LYS A 39 -8.46 -15.01 -5.50
N ARG A 40 -9.30 -14.06 -5.13
CA ARG A 40 -9.13 -12.63 -5.41
C ARG A 40 -8.21 -12.05 -4.34
N SER A 41 -7.19 -11.28 -4.71
CA SER A 41 -6.28 -10.64 -3.76
C SER A 41 -6.06 -9.18 -4.11
N VAL A 42 -6.02 -8.30 -3.11
CA VAL A 42 -5.70 -6.87 -3.29
C VAL A 42 -4.27 -6.59 -2.82
N ILE A 43 -3.58 -5.73 -3.57
CA ILE A 43 -2.29 -5.18 -3.15
C ILE A 43 -2.52 -3.78 -2.60
N LEU A 44 -2.17 -3.55 -1.33
CA LEU A 44 -2.13 -2.23 -0.72
C LEU A 44 -0.71 -1.69 -0.74
N LEU A 45 -0.57 -0.43 -1.12
CA LEU A 45 0.69 0.28 -1.15
C LEU A 45 0.62 1.55 -0.30
N VAL A 46 1.70 1.84 0.42
CA VAL A 46 1.86 3.13 1.11
C VAL A 46 3.24 3.71 0.78
N PRO A 47 3.29 4.85 0.08
CA PRO A 47 4.54 5.57 -0.15
C PRO A 47 4.91 6.37 1.11
N ILE A 48 6.12 6.14 1.62
CA ILE A 48 6.66 6.82 2.80
C ILE A 48 8.01 7.43 2.44
N PHE A 49 8.18 8.72 2.74
CA PHE A 49 9.46 9.40 2.64
C PHE A 49 10.17 9.30 3.99
N TYR A 50 11.35 8.71 4.04
CA TYR A 50 12.15 8.64 5.26
C TYR A 50 13.17 9.79 5.27
N PRO A 51 12.97 10.86 6.07
CA PRO A 51 13.80 12.05 5.99
C PRO A 51 15.26 11.80 6.32
N ASN A 52 15.51 10.86 7.24
CA ASN A 52 16.85 10.52 7.74
C ASN A 52 17.75 9.87 6.67
N VAL A 53 17.16 9.20 5.68
CA VAL A 53 17.89 8.59 4.56
C VAL A 53 17.68 9.34 3.24
N GLY A 54 16.73 10.28 3.19
CA GLY A 54 16.42 11.06 1.99
C GLY A 54 15.78 10.24 0.87
N GLU A 55 15.14 9.11 1.20
CA GLU A 55 14.63 8.15 0.23
C GLU A 55 13.12 7.92 0.36
N TRP A 56 12.48 7.61 -0.78
CA TRP A 56 11.10 7.14 -0.84
C TRP A 56 11.08 5.61 -0.85
N ILE A 57 10.31 5.03 0.07
CA ILE A 57 10.07 3.60 0.17
C ILE A 57 8.57 3.35 0.00
N ILE A 58 8.21 2.36 -0.81
CA ILE A 58 6.83 1.90 -0.92
C ILE A 58 6.70 0.62 -0.10
N TRP A 59 5.87 0.66 0.93
CA TRP A 59 5.46 -0.53 1.65
C TRP A 59 4.29 -1.19 0.94
N CYS A 60 4.33 -2.51 0.85
CA CYS A 60 3.36 -3.33 0.15
C CYS A 60 2.77 -4.37 1.11
N TYR A 61 1.47 -4.60 1.02
CA TYR A 61 0.77 -5.67 1.72
C TYR A 61 -0.25 -6.31 0.78
N CYS A 62 -0.15 -7.62 0.59
CA CYS A 62 -1.09 -8.42 -0.20
C CYS A 62 -2.07 -9.13 0.71
N GLN A 63 -3.36 -9.07 0.39
CA GLN A 63 -4.42 -9.75 1.13
C GLN A 63 -5.40 -10.46 0.19
N GLU A 64 -5.67 -11.74 0.47
CA GLU A 64 -6.79 -12.47 -0.13
C GLU A 64 -8.14 -11.88 0.32
N LEU A 65 -9.01 -11.58 -0.63
CA LEU A 65 -10.35 -11.05 -0.44
C LEU A 65 -11.37 -12.21 -0.40
N GLU A 66 -11.92 -12.45 0.79
CA GLU A 66 -13.05 -13.40 0.96
C GLU A 66 -14.36 -12.77 0.48
N GLU A 67 -14.63 -11.52 0.89
CA GLU A 67 -15.83 -10.75 0.54
C GLU A 67 -15.49 -9.27 0.36
N GLY A 68 -16.36 -8.53 -0.34
CA GLY A 68 -16.17 -7.10 -0.60
C GLY A 68 -15.21 -6.79 -1.76
N GLY A 69 -15.03 -5.49 -2.04
CA GLY A 69 -14.12 -5.01 -3.08
C GLY A 69 -12.77 -4.55 -2.54
N PRO A 70 -11.75 -4.42 -3.41
CA PRO A 70 -10.43 -3.88 -3.06
C PRO A 70 -10.49 -2.53 -2.31
N GLU A 71 -11.38 -1.64 -2.75
CA GLU A 71 -11.55 -0.31 -2.14
C GLU A 71 -12.08 -0.39 -0.70
N ASP A 72 -13.06 -1.26 -0.43
CA ASP A 72 -13.63 -1.43 0.92
C ASP A 72 -12.58 -1.97 1.89
N PHE A 73 -11.77 -2.91 1.43
CA PHE A 73 -10.65 -3.43 2.20
C PHE A 73 -9.61 -2.33 2.48
N ALA A 74 -9.24 -1.56 1.46
CA ALA A 74 -8.33 -0.43 1.61
C ALA A 74 -8.84 0.60 2.62
N LYS A 75 -10.14 0.95 2.58
CA LYS A 75 -10.79 1.85 3.55
C LYS A 75 -10.71 1.31 4.97
N LYS A 76 -10.94 0.01 5.17
CA LYS A 76 -10.84 -0.64 6.48
C LYS A 76 -9.43 -0.54 7.06
N ILE A 77 -8.41 -0.85 6.25
CA ILE A 77 -7.00 -0.74 6.67
C ILE A 77 -6.60 0.72 6.91
N ALA A 78 -7.05 1.64 6.05
CA ALA A 78 -6.79 3.07 6.21
C ALA A 78 -7.35 3.59 7.54
N TYR A 79 -8.60 3.23 7.87
CA TYR A 79 -9.22 3.57 9.15
C TYR A 79 -8.44 3.00 10.34
N GLU A 80 -8.05 1.72 10.30
CA GLU A 80 -7.26 1.06 11.35
C GLU A 80 -5.90 1.75 11.55
N ALA A 81 -5.32 2.28 10.48
CA ALA A 81 -4.04 2.99 10.46
C ALA A 81 -4.16 4.51 10.75
N GLY A 82 -5.36 5.08 10.82
CA GLY A 82 -5.57 6.53 11.02
C GLY A 82 -5.38 7.39 9.75
N ILE A 83 -5.48 6.77 8.57
CA ILE A 83 -5.45 7.43 7.26
C ILE A 83 -6.88 7.73 6.81
N THR A 84 -7.08 8.94 6.24
CA THR A 84 -8.39 9.39 5.76
C THR A 84 -8.57 9.33 4.25
N HIS A 85 -7.51 9.05 3.47
CA HIS A 85 -7.60 8.97 2.02
C HIS A 85 -7.19 7.60 1.52
N VAL A 86 -7.95 7.09 0.55
CA VAL A 86 -7.61 5.92 -0.25
C VAL A 86 -7.67 6.31 -1.72
N ALA A 87 -6.86 5.67 -2.55
CA ALA A 87 -6.89 5.89 -3.99
C ALA A 87 -6.55 4.61 -4.75
N GLU A 88 -7.24 4.39 -5.87
CA GLU A 88 -6.93 3.32 -6.79
C GLU A 88 -5.68 3.65 -7.60
N VAL A 89 -4.82 2.65 -7.78
CA VAL A 89 -3.65 2.71 -8.64
C VAL A 89 -4.00 2.13 -9.99
N THR A 90 -3.96 2.95 -11.04
CA THR A 90 -4.15 2.51 -12.41
C THR A 90 -2.84 2.06 -13.07
N LYS A 91 -1.70 2.63 -12.64
CA LYS A 91 -0.37 2.33 -13.17
C LYS A 91 0.73 2.72 -12.17
N ILE A 92 1.79 1.91 -12.07
CA ILE A 92 3.05 2.32 -11.44
C ILE A 92 4.20 2.12 -12.42
N SER A 93 5.08 3.11 -12.48
CA SER A 93 6.29 3.07 -13.28
C SER A 93 7.50 3.51 -12.47
N ALA A 94 8.64 2.85 -12.65
CA ALA A 94 9.93 3.22 -12.09
C ALA A 94 10.96 3.29 -13.22
N ASN A 95 11.75 4.36 -13.27
CA ASN A 95 12.80 4.57 -14.29
C ASN A 95 12.30 4.46 -15.74
N GLY A 96 11.03 4.80 -16.01
CA GLY A 96 10.43 4.73 -17.34
C GLY A 96 9.82 3.38 -17.70
N GLU A 97 9.95 2.37 -16.85
CA GLU A 97 9.36 1.04 -17.04
C GLU A 97 8.14 0.84 -16.14
N GLU A 98 7.11 0.18 -16.66
CA GLU A 98 5.93 -0.19 -15.88
C GLU A 98 6.25 -1.40 -15.00
N LEU A 99 5.88 -1.30 -13.72
CA LEU A 99 6.08 -2.40 -12.77
C LEU A 99 4.90 -3.36 -12.83
N ASP A 100 5.19 -4.67 -12.87
CA ASP A 100 4.19 -5.71 -12.67
C ASP A 100 4.40 -6.34 -11.29
N LEU A 101 3.84 -5.68 -10.26
CA LEU A 101 3.85 -6.13 -8.86
C LEU A 101 2.76 -7.15 -8.61
#